data_AF-A0A9D2BQI0-F1
#
_entry.id   AF-A0A9D2BQI0-F1
#
_cell.length_a   1.000
_cell.length_b   1.000
_cell.length_c   1.000
_cell.angle_alpha   90.00
_cell.angle_beta   90.00
_cell.angle_gamma   90.00
#
_symmetry.space_group_name_H-M   'P 1'
#
loop_
_entity.id
_entity.type
_entity.pdbx_description
1 polymer ?
#
loop_
_entity_poly.entity_id
_entity_poly.type
_entity_poly.pdbx_seq_one_letter_code
_entity_poly.pdbx_strand_id
1 'polypeptide(L)'
;MNREDIVKQINGLLAEEFEVEESEFAPEANVRETLSLDSLSLVDLVALVQQTYKIKIPVSDLKGIQTFTDLYDYIESHLPKE
;
A
#
# COMPACT_ATOMS: atom_id res chain seq x y z
N MET A 1 -12.25 6.14 -9.58
CA MET A 1 -11.68 6.43 -8.25
C MET A 1 -10.60 7.49 -8.42
N ASN A 2 -10.56 8.49 -7.53
CA ASN A 2 -9.50 9.50 -7.52
C ASN A 2 -8.37 9.08 -6.58
N ARG A 3 -7.16 9.61 -6.79
CA ARG A 3 -5.98 9.35 -5.94
C ARG A 3 -6.27 9.46 -4.45
N GLU A 4 -6.95 10.52 -4.05
CA GLU A 4 -7.27 10.79 -2.63
C GLU A 4 -8.13 9.69 -2.00
N ASP A 5 -9.03 9.10 -2.79
CA ASP A 5 -9.91 8.02 -2.35
C ASP A 5 -9.12 6.72 -2.17
N ILE A 6 -8.22 6.42 -3.13
CA ILE A 6 -7.30 5.29 -3.07
C ILE A 6 -6.41 5.40 -1.83
N VAL A 7 -5.80 6.58 -1.62
CA VAL A 7 -4.91 6.86 -0.48
C VAL A 7 -5.63 6.65 0.85
N LYS A 8 -6.84 7.20 1.00
CA LYS A 8 -7.61 7.02 2.23
C LYS A 8 -7.98 5.57 2.46
N GLN A 9 -8.44 4.88 1.42
CA GLN A 9 -8.89 3.50 1.54
C GLN A 9 -7.72 2.55 1.83
N ILE A 10 -6.59 2.68 1.11
CA ILE A 10 -5.39 1.87 1.36
C ILE A 10 -4.79 2.20 2.73
N ASN A 11 -4.70 3.47 3.13
CA ASN A 11 -4.17 3.84 4.44
C ASN A 11 -5.02 3.30 5.57
N GLY A 12 -6.35 3.39 5.47
CA GLY A 12 -7.24 2.82 6.49
C GLY A 12 -7.06 1.32 6.62
N LEU A 13 -7.02 0.59 5.50
CA LEU A 13 -6.78 -0.86 5.50
C LEU A 13 -5.42 -1.23 6.10
N LEU A 14 -4.38 -0.50 5.74
CA LEU A 14 -3.04 -0.74 6.28
C LEU A 14 -2.94 -0.34 7.76
N ALA A 15 -3.59 0.74 8.18
CA ALA A 15 -3.63 1.18 9.57
C ALA A 15 -4.32 0.14 10.46
N GLU A 16 -5.42 -0.45 10.00
CA GLU A 16 -6.13 -1.50 10.73
C GLU A 16 -5.36 -2.83 10.74
N GLU A 17 -4.83 -3.28 9.59
CA GLU A 17 -4.16 -4.58 9.48
C GLU A 17 -2.77 -4.60 10.12
N PHE A 18 -2.04 -3.49 10.08
CA PHE A 18 -0.70 -3.38 10.64
C PHE A 18 -0.68 -2.68 12.01
N GLU A 19 -1.84 -2.29 12.55
CA GLU A 19 -1.97 -1.53 13.80
C GLU A 19 -1.10 -0.25 13.82
N VAL A 20 -1.09 0.49 12.71
CA VAL A 20 -0.30 1.72 12.52
C VAL A 20 -1.21 2.94 12.51
N GLU A 21 -0.75 4.04 13.11
CA GLU A 21 -1.52 5.29 13.11
C GLU A 21 -1.55 5.96 11.74
N GLU A 22 -2.70 6.50 11.36
CA GLU A 22 -2.91 7.24 10.10
C GLU A 22 -1.93 8.42 9.92
N SER A 23 -1.42 8.98 11.03
CA SER A 23 -0.44 10.07 11.02
C SER A 23 0.94 9.63 10.51
N GLU A 24 1.28 8.34 10.59
CA GLU A 24 2.55 7.80 10.08
C GLU A 24 2.54 7.64 8.55
N PHE A 25 1.35 7.62 7.93
CA PHE A 25 1.18 7.47 6.49
C PHE A 25 1.43 8.80 5.74
N ALA A 26 2.64 9.33 5.88
CA ALA A 26 3.05 10.48 5.09
C ALA A 26 3.41 10.05 3.66
N PRO A 27 3.05 10.84 2.62
CA PRO A 27 3.36 10.50 1.23
C PRO A 27 4.87 10.35 0.96
N GLU A 28 5.70 11.03 1.74
CA GLU A 28 7.17 10.96 1.69
C GLU A 28 7.76 9.91 2.65
N ALA A 29 6.95 9.36 3.57
CA ALA A 29 7.39 8.33 4.50
C ALA A 29 7.67 7.01 3.77
N ASN A 30 8.59 6.24 4.35
CA ASN A 30 8.97 4.96 3.82
C ASN A 30 7.95 3.89 4.23
N VAL A 31 7.33 3.24 3.26
CA VAL A 31 6.28 2.23 3.48
C VAL A 31 6.80 1.08 4.34
N ARG A 32 8.05 0.66 4.14
CA ARG A 32 8.64 -0.45 4.89
C ARG A 32 8.90 -0.10 6.32
N GLU A 33 9.41 1.11 6.57
CA GLU A 33 9.75 1.55 7.93
C GLU A 33 8.47 1.82 8.72
N THR A 34 7.53 2.55 8.13
CA THR A 34 6.23 2.87 8.75
C THR A 34 5.42 1.63 9.10
N LEU A 35 5.32 0.67 8.18
CA LEU A 35 4.53 -0.55 8.40
C LEU A 35 5.37 -1.69 9.01
N SER A 36 6.65 -1.46 9.30
CA SER A 36 7.60 -2.49 9.70
C SER A 36 7.47 -3.76 8.83
N LEU A 37 7.61 -3.58 7.50
CA LEU A 37 7.48 -4.66 6.53
C LEU A 37 8.71 -5.56 6.53
N ASP A 38 8.59 -6.64 7.28
CA ASP A 38 9.44 -7.81 7.21
C ASP A 38 9.06 -8.74 6.05
N SER A 39 9.87 -9.79 5.86
CA SER A 39 9.68 -10.79 4.79
C SER A 39 8.29 -11.45 4.81
N LEU A 40 7.67 -11.55 5.98
CA LEU A 40 6.33 -12.11 6.16
C LEU A 40 5.24 -11.06 5.91
N SER A 41 5.34 -9.88 6.53
CA SER A 41 4.36 -8.80 6.38
C SER A 41 4.25 -8.26 4.95
N LEU A 42 5.31 -8.39 4.14
CA LEU A 42 5.24 -8.13 2.69
C LEU A 42 4.22 -9.02 1.99
N VAL A 43 4.09 -10.29 2.39
CA VAL A 43 3.13 -11.23 1.79
C VAL A 43 1.70 -10.85 2.19
N ASP A 44 1.49 -10.48 3.45
CA ASP A 44 0.20 -9.99 3.95
C ASP A 44 -0.23 -8.71 3.25
N LEU A 45 0.67 -7.73 3.09
CA LEU A 45 0.38 -6.49 2.36
C LEU A 45 -0.06 -6.78 0.91
N VAL A 46 0.67 -7.63 0.19
CA VAL A 46 0.29 -8.00 -1.19
C VAL A 46 -1.06 -8.70 -1.20
N ALA A 47 -1.31 -9.61 -0.26
CA ALA A 47 -2.56 -10.35 -0.18
C ALA A 47 -3.74 -9.42 0.11
N LEU A 48 -3.59 -8.47 1.02
CA LEU A 48 -4.58 -7.44 1.36
C LEU A 48 -4.93 -6.59 0.14
N VAL A 49 -3.92 -6.04 -0.53
CA VAL A 49 -4.14 -5.22 -1.73
C VAL A 49 -4.77 -6.03 -2.86
N GLN A 50 -4.35 -7.29 -3.04
CA GLN A 50 -4.92 -8.19 -4.03
C GLN A 50 -6.38 -8.57 -3.72
N GLN A 51 -6.74 -8.77 -2.46
CA GLN A 51 -8.12 -9.06 -2.05
C GLN A 51 -9.02 -7.85 -2.31
N THR A 52 -8.59 -6.67 -1.85
CA THR A 52 -9.37 -5.42 -1.91
C THR A 52 -9.47 -4.86 -3.32
N TYR A 53 -8.34 -4.69 -4.01
CA TYR A 53 -8.27 -3.99 -5.29
C TYR A 53 -8.20 -4.93 -6.49
N LYS A 54 -8.11 -6.25 -6.27
CA LYS A 54 -7.87 -7.26 -7.32
C LYS A 54 -6.57 -7.02 -8.11
N ILE A 55 -5.63 -6.28 -7.54
CA ILE A 55 -4.32 -5.98 -8.13
C ILE A 55 -3.30 -7.02 -7.66
N LYS A 56 -2.50 -7.55 -8.59
CA LYS A 56 -1.31 -8.33 -8.22
C LYS A 56 -0.09 -7.42 -8.15
N ILE A 57 0.45 -7.26 -6.95
CA ILE A 57 1.74 -6.58 -6.73
C ILE A 57 2.81 -7.66 -6.52
N PRO A 58 3.74 -7.86 -7.47
CA PRO A 58 4.84 -8.79 -7.25
C PRO A 58 5.83 -8.18 -6.24
N VAL A 59 6.46 -9.05 -5.44
CA VAL A 59 7.44 -8.64 -4.42
C VAL A 59 8.61 -7.85 -5.03
N SER A 60 8.97 -8.12 -6.29
CA SER A 60 10.00 -7.37 -7.02
C SER A 60 9.63 -5.90 -7.27
N ASP A 61 8.37 -5.60 -7.62
CA ASP A 61 7.90 -4.22 -7.77
C ASP A 61 7.75 -3.55 -6.41
N LEU A 62 7.28 -4.30 -5.41
CA LEU A 62 7.28 -3.84 -4.03
C LEU A 62 8.68 -3.40 -3.59
N LYS A 63 9.75 -4.12 -3.93
CA LYS A 63 11.14 -3.70 -3.67
C LYS A 63 11.51 -2.35 -4.29
N GLY A 64 10.91 -1.98 -5.42
CA GLY A 64 11.03 -0.65 -6.02
C GLY A 64 10.25 0.41 -5.24
N ILE A 65 9.09 0.06 -4.72
CA ILE A 65 8.23 0.91 -3.89
C ILE A 65 8.93 1.17 -2.55
N GLN A 66 9.39 2.41 -2.34
CA GLN A 66 10.01 2.85 -1.09
C GLN A 66 9.09 3.76 -0.30
N THR A 67 8.39 4.68 -0.98
CA THR A 67 7.53 5.68 -0.35
C THR A 67 6.06 5.38 -0.57
N PHE A 68 5.21 5.93 0.29
CA PHE A 68 3.77 5.79 0.14
C PHE A 68 3.28 6.41 -1.16
N THR A 69 3.89 7.51 -1.61
CA THR A 69 3.65 8.09 -2.94
C THR A 69 3.80 7.05 -4.06
N ASP A 70 4.87 6.25 -4.02
CA ASP A 70 5.15 5.23 -5.03
C ASP A 70 4.14 4.08 -4.96
N LEU A 71 3.74 3.68 -3.75
CA LEU A 71 2.67 2.70 -3.52
C LEU A 71 1.33 3.18 -4.11
N TYR A 72 0.95 4.43 -3.84
CA TYR A 72 -0.31 5.00 -4.32
C TYR A 72 -0.33 5.12 -5.84
N ASP A 73 0.78 5.57 -6.44
CA ASP A 73 0.93 5.69 -7.89
C ASP A 73 0.82 4.31 -8.56
N TYR A 74 1.48 3.30 -7.98
CA TYR A 74 1.40 1.93 -8.44
C TYR A 74 -0.04 1.40 -8.39
N ILE A 75 -0.73 1.56 -7.26
CA ILE A 75 -2.12 1.12 -7.10
C ILE A 75 -3.04 1.85 -8.08
N GLU A 76 -2.89 3.18 -8.24
CA GLU A 76 -3.69 3.98 -9.16
C GLU A 76 -3.50 3.54 -10.63
N SER A 77 -2.27 3.25 -11.03
CA SER A 77 -1.93 2.83 -12.39
C SER A 77 -2.43 1.41 -12.70
N HIS A 78 -2.44 0.53 -11.70
CA HIS A 78 -2.87 -0.86 -11.83
C HIS A 78 -4.33 -1.13 -11.45
N LEU A 79 -5.01 -0.15 -10.85
CA LEU A 79 -6.44 -0.22 -10.53
C LEU A 79 -7.22 -0.42 -11.84
N PRO A 80 -8.09 -1.45 -11.92
CA PRO A 80 -8.98 -1.59 -13.06
C PRO A 80 -9.88 -0.35 -13.13
N LYS A 81 -9.65 0.50 -14.12
CA LYS A 81 -10.56 1.58 -14.47
C LYS A 81 -11.75 0.96 -15.18
N GLU A 82 -12.84 0.73 -14.43
CA GLU A 82 -14.16 0.46 -15.02
C GLU A 82 -14.63 1.64 -15.89
#